data_AF-A0A8D0L173-F1
#
_entry.id   AF-A0A8D0L173-F1
#
_cell.length_a   1.000
_cell.length_b   1.000
_cell.length_c   1.000
_cell.angle_alpha   90.00
_cell.angle_beta   90.00
_cell.angle_gamma   90.00
#
_symmetry.space_group_name_H-M   'P 1'
#
loop_
_entity.id
_entity.type
_entity.pdbx_description
1 polymer ?
#
loop_
_entity_poly.entity_id
_entity_poly.type
_entity_poly.pdbx_seq_one_letter_code
_entity_poly.pdbx_strand_id
1 'polypeptide(L)'
;MESKLLIGGRNIMDHTNEQQKMLELKRQEIAEQKRREREMQQEMLLRDEETMELRETYTSLQQEVELKTKKLKKLYAKLQAVKAEIQDQHDEYIRVRQDLEEAQNEQTRELKLKYLIIENFIPPEEKNKIMNRLYFDCEEDQWKFQPLVPAGGGNSSQMKRRPTSAVGYKRPISQYARVAMAMGSHPRYRAENIMFLELDISPPAVFEFEISGDQAEQDPRAMHLERLMRLDSLLERPAASRVRKSRSW
;
A
#
# COMPACT_ATOMS: atom_id res chain seq x y z
N MET A 1 -16.97 6.31 -123.29
CA MET A 1 -18.00 7.30 -123.67
C MET A 1 -17.52 8.65 -123.19
N GLU A 2 -16.62 9.24 -123.96
CA GLU A 2 -15.94 10.51 -123.70
C GLU A 2 -16.34 11.47 -124.82
N SER A 3 -17.47 12.15 -124.67
CA SER A 3 -17.80 13.34 -125.48
C SER A 3 -19.17 13.86 -125.05
N LYS A 4 -19.20 14.68 -124.00
CA LYS A 4 -20.26 15.66 -123.69
C LYS A 4 -19.80 16.53 -122.51
N LEU A 5 -18.71 17.25 -122.73
CA LEU A 5 -18.19 18.29 -121.87
C LEU A 5 -17.79 19.42 -122.80
N LEU A 6 -18.70 20.37 -123.07
CA LEU A 6 -18.42 21.67 -123.71
C LEU A 6 -19.73 22.47 -123.89
N ILE A 7 -20.34 22.90 -122.78
CA ILE A 7 -21.14 24.13 -122.72
C ILE A 7 -20.75 24.84 -121.43
N GLY A 8 -19.62 25.55 -121.48
CA GLY A 8 -19.06 26.30 -120.37
C GLY A 8 -19.11 27.80 -120.66
N GLY A 9 -19.37 28.61 -119.63
CA GLY A 9 -18.92 30.00 -119.69
C GLY A 9 -19.59 31.01 -118.75
N ARG A 10 -20.88 30.92 -118.43
CA ARG A 10 -21.56 31.96 -117.61
C ARG A 10 -22.11 31.50 -116.25
N ASN A 11 -22.81 30.37 -116.15
CA ASN A 11 -23.39 29.91 -114.87
C ASN A 11 -22.44 29.08 -113.98
N ILE A 12 -21.38 28.50 -114.54
CA ILE A 12 -20.45 27.64 -113.77
C ILE A 12 -19.60 28.48 -112.82
N MET A 13 -19.16 29.65 -113.26
CA MET A 13 -18.37 30.56 -112.42
C MET A 13 -19.18 31.08 -111.24
N ASP A 14 -20.45 31.44 -111.45
CA ASP A 14 -21.34 31.91 -110.38
C ASP A 14 -21.65 30.80 -109.36
N HIS A 15 -21.96 29.58 -109.82
CA HIS A 15 -22.19 28.44 -108.91
C HIS A 15 -20.92 28.05 -108.13
N THR A 16 -19.75 28.13 -108.75
CA THR A 16 -18.46 27.86 -108.08
C THR A 16 -18.14 28.94 -107.05
N ASN A 17 -18.45 30.20 -107.34
CA ASN A 17 -18.29 31.33 -106.41
C ASN A 17 -19.26 31.21 -105.21
N GLU A 18 -20.52 30.82 -105.45
CA GLU A 18 -21.48 30.52 -104.39
C GLU A 18 -21.04 29.35 -103.52
N GLN A 19 -20.55 28.25 -104.11
CA GLN A 19 -19.99 27.12 -103.37
C GLN A 19 -18.76 27.53 -102.54
N GLN A 20 -17.87 28.37 -103.09
CA GLN A 20 -16.72 28.90 -102.37
C GLN A 20 -17.15 29.76 -101.18
N LYS A 21 -18.13 30.65 -101.36
CA LYS A 21 -18.69 31.48 -100.29
C LYS A 21 -19.36 30.62 -99.20
N MET A 22 -20.08 29.57 -99.59
CA MET A 22 -20.68 28.62 -98.64
C MET A 22 -19.62 27.83 -97.86
N LEU A 23 -18.54 27.39 -98.51
CA LEU A 23 -17.42 26.72 -97.84
C LEU A 23 -16.68 27.67 -96.89
N GLU A 24 -16.52 28.94 -97.25
CA GLU A 24 -15.90 29.94 -96.39
C GLU A 24 -16.75 30.21 -95.15
N LEU A 25 -18.07 30.38 -95.31
CA LEU A 25 -19.00 30.51 -94.19
C LEU A 25 -18.97 29.27 -93.28
N LYS A 26 -18.94 28.06 -93.85
CA LYS A 26 -18.82 26.83 -93.06
C LYS A 26 -17.48 26.70 -92.35
N ARG A 27 -16.39 27.14 -92.96
CA ARG A 27 -15.07 27.21 -92.30
C ARG A 27 -15.06 28.19 -91.14
N GLN A 28 -15.69 29.36 -91.30
CA GLN A 28 -15.86 30.34 -90.22
C GLN A 28 -16.71 29.77 -89.07
N GLU A 29 -17.83 29.12 -89.39
CA GLU A 29 -18.71 28.47 -88.40
C GLU A 29 -17.98 27.37 -87.62
N ILE A 30 -17.21 26.51 -88.30
CA ILE A 30 -16.39 25.47 -87.65
C ILE A 30 -15.30 26.11 -86.78
N ALA A 31 -14.66 27.19 -87.25
CA ALA A 31 -13.63 27.89 -86.48
C ALA A 31 -14.20 28.51 -85.19
N GLU A 32 -15.40 29.11 -85.26
CA GLU A 32 -16.11 29.62 -84.09
C GLU A 32 -16.53 28.52 -83.13
N GLN A 33 -17.09 27.41 -83.64
CA GLN A 33 -17.45 26.26 -82.81
C GLN A 33 -16.22 25.70 -82.07
N LYS A 34 -15.09 25.52 -82.78
CA LYS A 34 -13.83 25.09 -82.17
C LYS A 34 -13.28 26.09 -81.15
N ARG A 35 -13.55 27.39 -81.32
CA ARG A 35 -13.16 28.42 -80.34
C ARG A 35 -14.00 28.30 -79.07
N ARG A 36 -15.33 28.22 -79.20
CA ARG A 36 -16.26 28.05 -78.07
C ARG A 36 -16.01 26.75 -77.32
N GLU A 37 -15.74 25.67 -78.04
CA GLU A 37 -15.39 24.37 -77.44
C GLU A 37 -14.11 24.46 -76.62
N ARG A 38 -13.06 25.12 -77.13
CA ARG A 38 -11.82 25.35 -76.38
C ARG A 38 -12.02 26.26 -75.17
N GLU A 39 -12.79 27.33 -75.30
CA GLU A 39 -13.15 28.21 -74.18
C GLU A 39 -13.89 27.42 -73.09
N MET A 40 -14.87 26.60 -73.47
CA MET A 40 -15.63 25.75 -72.54
C MET A 40 -14.75 24.67 -71.87
N GLN A 41 -13.84 24.05 -72.62
CA GLN A 41 -12.88 23.09 -72.07
C GLN A 41 -11.92 23.76 -71.07
N GLN A 42 -11.42 24.96 -71.37
CA GLN A 42 -10.59 25.72 -70.44
C GLN A 42 -11.35 26.10 -69.17
N GLU A 43 -12.59 26.55 -69.30
CA GLU A 43 -13.43 26.87 -68.13
C GLU A 43 -13.73 25.63 -67.29
N MET A 44 -13.99 24.48 -67.92
CA MET A 44 -14.15 23.20 -67.23
C MET A 44 -12.90 22.84 -66.44
N LEU A 45 -11.71 22.92 -67.05
CA LEU A 45 -10.45 22.63 -66.38
C LEU A 45 -10.21 23.54 -65.17
N LEU A 46 -10.45 24.85 -65.31
CA LEU A 46 -10.32 25.79 -64.21
C LEU A 46 -11.30 25.49 -63.07
N ARG A 47 -12.55 25.16 -63.39
CA ARG A 47 -13.54 24.73 -62.39
C ARG A 47 -13.09 23.46 -61.68
N ASP A 48 -12.58 22.48 -62.42
CA ASP A 48 -12.10 21.22 -61.86
C ASP A 48 -10.90 21.46 -60.94
N GLU A 49 -9.94 22.29 -61.35
CA GLU A 49 -8.80 22.74 -60.54
C GLU A 49 -9.27 23.44 -59.24
N GLU A 50 -10.16 24.44 -59.34
CA GLU A 50 -10.75 25.13 -58.18
C GLU A 50 -11.45 24.13 -57.22
N THR A 51 -12.21 23.15 -57.75
CA THR A 51 -12.86 22.15 -56.91
C THR A 51 -11.86 21.20 -56.24
N MET A 52 -10.74 20.91 -56.90
CA MET A 52 -9.69 20.06 -56.35
C MET A 52 -8.99 20.77 -55.19
N GLU A 53 -8.61 22.03 -55.35
CA GLU A 53 -8.02 22.86 -54.30
C GLU A 53 -8.96 22.99 -53.08
N LEU A 54 -10.27 23.19 -53.33
CA LEU A 54 -11.25 23.24 -52.25
C LEU A 54 -11.37 21.91 -51.49
N ARG A 55 -11.31 20.77 -52.19
CA ARG A 55 -11.31 19.45 -51.54
C ARG A 55 -10.04 19.22 -50.72
N GLU A 56 -8.87 19.61 -51.23
CA GLU A 56 -7.60 19.49 -50.51
C GLU A 56 -7.58 20.35 -49.23
N THR A 57 -8.02 21.60 -49.33
CA THR A 57 -8.14 22.49 -48.15
C THR A 57 -9.15 21.97 -47.13
N TYR A 58 -10.31 21.48 -47.58
CA TYR A 58 -11.31 20.88 -46.69
C TYR A 58 -10.78 19.63 -45.98
N THR A 59 -10.12 18.72 -46.70
CA THR A 59 -9.53 17.51 -46.12
C THR A 59 -8.41 17.83 -45.13
N SER A 60 -7.55 18.81 -45.43
CA SER A 60 -6.53 19.30 -44.50
C SER A 60 -7.14 19.86 -43.21
N LEU A 61 -8.18 20.70 -43.33
CA LEU A 61 -8.87 21.28 -42.18
C LEU A 61 -9.54 20.20 -41.32
N GLN A 62 -10.19 19.22 -41.97
CA GLN A 62 -10.82 18.09 -41.28
C GLN A 62 -9.79 17.26 -40.49
N GLN A 63 -8.63 16.97 -41.09
CA GLN A 63 -7.54 16.27 -40.39
C GLN A 63 -7.03 17.07 -39.18
N GLU A 64 -6.91 18.40 -39.30
CA GLU A 64 -6.49 19.26 -38.20
C GLU A 64 -7.50 19.23 -37.04
N VAL A 65 -8.81 19.33 -37.35
CA VAL A 65 -9.89 19.23 -36.37
C VAL A 65 -9.84 17.87 -35.65
N GLU A 66 -9.64 16.78 -36.39
CA GLU A 66 -9.53 15.45 -35.79
C GLU A 66 -8.31 15.32 -34.88
N LEU A 67 -7.14 15.81 -35.30
CA LEU A 67 -5.92 15.80 -34.50
C LEU A 67 -6.08 16.64 -33.23
N LYS A 68 -6.65 17.85 -33.34
CA LYS A 68 -6.95 18.72 -32.20
C LYS A 68 -7.96 18.07 -31.26
N THR A 69 -9.02 17.47 -31.79
CA THR A 69 -10.04 16.76 -30.99
C THR A 69 -9.44 15.56 -30.25
N LYS A 70 -8.57 14.78 -30.90
CA LYS A 70 -7.83 13.68 -30.25
C LYS A 70 -6.92 14.19 -29.14
N LYS A 71 -6.18 15.28 -29.36
CA LYS A 71 -5.34 15.92 -28.32
C LYS A 71 -6.18 16.40 -27.14
N LEU A 72 -7.30 17.07 -27.42
CA LEU A 72 -8.23 17.56 -26.38
C LEU A 72 -8.77 16.41 -25.53
N LYS A 73 -9.24 15.33 -26.16
CA LYS A 73 -9.71 14.12 -25.44
C LYS A 73 -8.62 13.53 -24.53
N LYS A 74 -7.38 13.45 -25.00
CA LYS A 74 -6.23 12.98 -24.19
C LYS A 74 -5.97 13.89 -23.00
N LEU A 75 -5.95 15.21 -23.19
CA LEU A 75 -5.74 16.17 -22.11
C LEU A 75 -6.88 16.12 -21.10
N TYR A 76 -8.13 16.01 -21.57
CA TYR A 76 -9.29 15.87 -20.71
C TYR A 76 -9.22 14.59 -19.87
N ALA A 77 -8.86 13.45 -20.47
CA ALA A 77 -8.68 12.21 -19.73
C ALA A 77 -7.59 12.32 -18.65
N LYS A 78 -6.46 12.96 -18.96
CA LYS A 78 -5.41 13.26 -17.97
C LYS A 78 -5.92 14.15 -16.84
N LEU A 79 -6.68 15.20 -17.17
CA LEU A 79 -7.28 16.09 -16.18
C LEU A 79 -8.24 15.32 -15.25
N GLN A 80 -9.07 14.43 -15.79
CA GLN A 80 -9.97 13.62 -14.97
C GLN A 80 -9.20 12.64 -14.08
N ALA A 81 -8.13 12.02 -14.59
CA ALA A 81 -7.26 11.15 -13.80
C ALA A 81 -6.63 11.90 -12.62
N VAL A 82 -6.05 13.08 -12.86
CA VAL A 82 -5.47 13.90 -11.79
C VAL A 82 -6.53 14.38 -10.79
N LYS A 83 -7.75 14.70 -11.24
CA LYS A 83 -8.85 15.04 -10.33
C LYS A 83 -9.24 13.88 -9.42
N ALA A 84 -9.30 12.66 -9.98
CA ALA A 84 -9.56 11.45 -9.19
C ALA A 84 -8.43 11.20 -8.18
N GLU A 85 -7.17 11.33 -8.60
CA GLU A 85 -6.01 11.17 -7.72
C GLU A 85 -6.01 12.19 -6.57
N ILE A 86 -6.35 13.46 -6.83
CA ILE A 86 -6.50 14.48 -5.79
C ILE A 86 -7.58 14.09 -4.77
N GLN A 87 -8.71 13.57 -5.26
CA GLN A 87 -9.80 13.13 -4.38
C GLN A 87 -9.36 11.93 -3.53
N ASP A 88 -8.73 10.93 -4.14
CA ASP A 88 -8.23 9.75 -3.45
C ASP A 88 -7.20 10.11 -2.36
N GLN A 89 -6.28 11.03 -2.68
CA GLN A 89 -5.30 11.57 -1.73
C GLN A 89 -5.96 12.35 -0.59
N HIS A 90 -7.01 13.12 -0.88
CA HIS A 90 -7.74 13.85 0.15
C HIS A 90 -8.45 12.89 1.12
N ASP A 91 -9.10 11.86 0.58
CA ASP A 91 -9.80 10.86 1.38
C ASP A 91 -8.81 10.02 2.21
N GLU A 92 -7.64 9.70 1.65
CA GLU A 92 -6.54 9.07 2.40
C GLU A 92 -6.00 9.96 3.51
N TYR A 93 -5.75 11.24 3.23
CA TYR A 93 -5.32 12.21 4.22
C TYR A 93 -6.31 12.31 5.39
N ILE A 94 -7.62 12.35 5.11
CA ILE A 94 -8.65 12.38 6.15
C ILE A 94 -8.58 11.12 7.02
N ARG A 95 -8.50 9.93 6.41
CA ARG A 95 -8.40 8.66 7.14
C ARG A 95 -7.17 8.62 8.04
N VAL A 96 -5.99 8.88 7.48
CA VAL A 96 -4.74 8.88 8.25
C VAL A 96 -4.76 9.90 9.38
N ARG A 97 -5.33 11.09 9.14
CA ARG A 97 -5.48 12.10 10.20
C ARG A 97 -6.38 11.60 11.33
N GLN A 98 -7.49 10.93 11.01
CA GLN A 98 -8.39 10.35 12.02
C GLN A 98 -7.70 9.24 12.80
N ASP A 99 -7.01 8.31 12.13
CA ASP A 99 -6.28 7.23 12.78
C ASP A 99 -5.20 7.75 13.74
N LEU A 100 -4.46 8.80 13.33
CA LEU A 100 -3.47 9.46 14.18
C LEU A 100 -4.11 10.17 15.38
N GLU A 101 -5.26 10.80 15.19
CA GLU A 101 -6.03 11.44 16.27
C GLU A 101 -6.55 10.41 17.28
N GLU A 102 -7.03 9.26 16.81
CA GLU A 102 -7.44 8.14 17.65
C GLU A 102 -6.27 7.57 18.45
N ALA A 103 -5.12 7.32 17.81
CA ALA A 103 -3.91 6.85 18.48
C ALA A 103 -3.41 7.85 19.53
N GLN A 104 -3.44 9.15 19.21
CA GLN A 104 -3.04 10.21 20.15
C GLN A 104 -4.00 10.29 21.36
N ASN A 105 -5.30 10.12 21.14
CA ASN A 105 -6.29 10.06 22.20
C ASN A 105 -6.13 8.82 23.09
N GLU A 106 -5.85 7.66 22.50
CA GLU A 106 -5.58 6.41 23.23
C GLU A 106 -4.32 6.52 24.09
N GLN A 107 -3.21 6.96 23.50
CA GLN A 107 -1.95 7.19 24.23
C GLN A 107 -2.13 8.22 25.35
N THR A 108 -2.89 9.29 25.11
CA THR A 108 -3.20 10.29 26.14
C THR A 108 -4.04 9.70 27.27
N ARG A 109 -5.02 8.83 26.94
CA ARG A 109 -5.85 8.14 27.93
C ARG A 109 -5.01 7.19 28.78
N GLU A 110 -4.16 6.38 28.16
CA GLU A 110 -3.24 5.49 28.86
C GLU A 110 -2.27 6.26 29.76
N LEU A 111 -1.71 7.35 29.26
CA LEU A 111 -0.79 8.19 30.01
C LEU A 111 -1.48 8.75 31.26
N LYS A 112 -2.69 9.30 31.10
CA LYS A 112 -3.50 9.81 32.22
C LYS A 112 -3.81 8.70 33.23
N LEU A 113 -4.16 7.50 32.76
CA LEU A 113 -4.40 6.36 33.64
C LEU A 113 -3.13 5.97 34.42
N LYS A 114 -1.98 5.88 33.75
CA LYS A 114 -0.69 5.59 34.38
C LYS A 114 -0.33 6.65 35.43
N TYR A 115 -0.53 7.94 35.14
CA TYR A 115 -0.33 9.01 36.13
C TYR A 115 -1.27 8.88 37.31
N LEU A 116 -2.56 8.61 37.08
CA LEU A 116 -3.54 8.43 38.14
C LEU A 116 -3.15 7.27 39.06
N ILE A 117 -2.69 6.15 38.51
CA ILE A 117 -2.20 5.01 39.30
C ILE A 117 -0.98 5.41 40.12
N ILE A 118 0.00 6.09 39.52
CA ILE A 118 1.20 6.56 40.23
C ILE A 118 0.82 7.49 41.38
N GLU A 119 -0.09 8.44 41.16
CA GLU A 119 -0.49 9.41 42.18
C GLU A 119 -1.29 8.81 43.33
N ASN A 120 -2.15 7.82 43.05
CA ASN A 120 -3.00 7.21 44.07
C ASN A 120 -2.33 6.05 44.83
N PHE A 121 -1.40 5.32 44.20
CA PHE A 121 -0.86 4.06 44.75
C PHE A 121 0.64 4.08 45.07
N ILE A 122 1.42 5.07 44.61
CA ILE A 122 2.86 5.13 44.86
C ILE A 122 3.19 6.29 45.81
N PRO A 123 3.78 6.01 46.99
CA PRO A 123 4.26 7.05 47.89
C PRO A 123 5.26 8.00 47.19
N PRO A 124 5.18 9.32 47.45
CA PRO A 124 6.02 10.30 46.76
C PRO A 124 7.52 10.06 46.98
N GLU A 125 7.91 9.49 48.12
CA GLU A 125 9.30 9.15 48.43
C GLU A 125 9.85 8.07 47.48
N GLU A 126 9.06 7.01 47.22
CA GLU A 126 9.46 5.92 46.33
C GLU A 126 9.45 6.37 44.87
N LYS A 127 8.46 7.18 44.46
CA LYS A 127 8.43 7.80 43.14
C LYS A 127 9.72 8.59 42.88
N ASN A 128 10.14 9.43 43.82
CA ASN A 128 11.35 10.24 43.68
C ASN A 128 12.63 9.39 43.63
N LYS A 129 12.72 8.32 44.42
CA LYS A 129 13.86 7.38 44.35
C LYS A 129 13.98 6.71 42.99
N ILE A 130 12.85 6.33 42.38
CA ILE A 130 12.79 5.73 41.04
C ILE A 130 13.20 6.75 39.99
N MET A 131 12.58 7.95 39.99
CA MET A 131 12.84 9.00 39.00
C MET A 131 14.30 9.45 38.97
N ASN A 132 14.95 9.58 40.13
CA ASN A 132 16.35 10.01 40.21
C ASN A 132 17.35 8.97 39.68
N ARG A 133 16.94 7.70 39.60
CA ARG A 133 17.80 6.60 39.15
C ARG A 133 17.49 6.15 37.73
N LEU A 134 16.35 6.56 37.18
CA LEU A 134 15.93 6.14 35.87
C LEU A 134 16.68 6.93 34.81
N TYR A 135 17.28 6.25 33.83
CA TYR A 135 17.85 6.87 32.65
C TYR A 135 17.46 6.07 31.41
N PHE A 136 17.36 6.77 30.29
CA PHE A 136 17.02 6.15 29.01
C PHE A 136 18.31 5.78 28.28
N ASP A 137 18.42 4.51 27.89
CA ASP A 137 19.53 4.00 27.09
C ASP A 137 19.10 3.98 25.61
N CYS A 138 19.61 4.94 24.83
CA CYS A 138 19.25 5.10 23.42
C CYS A 138 19.78 3.96 22.53
N GLU A 139 20.85 3.27 22.92
CA GLU A 139 21.44 2.19 22.11
C GLU A 139 20.59 0.93 22.17
N GLU A 140 20.00 0.64 23.34
CA GLU A 140 19.14 -0.53 23.56
C GLU A 140 17.64 -0.19 23.50
N ASP A 141 17.27 1.08 23.33
CA ASP A 141 15.90 1.61 23.32
C ASP A 141 15.09 1.20 24.58
N GLN A 142 15.75 1.24 25.74
CA GLN A 142 15.18 0.74 27.00
C GLN A 142 15.47 1.69 28.18
N TRP A 143 14.49 1.79 29.09
CA TRP A 143 14.68 2.45 30.38
C TRP A 143 15.46 1.57 31.34
N LYS A 144 16.57 2.07 31.86
CA LYS A 144 17.45 1.38 32.82
C LYS A 144 17.53 2.12 34.15
N PHE A 145 17.85 1.38 35.21
CA PHE A 145 18.10 1.95 36.53
C PHE A 145 19.60 2.11 36.78
N GLN A 146 19.96 3.25 37.35
CA GLN A 146 21.29 3.44 37.89
C GLN A 146 21.49 2.49 39.08
N PRO A 147 22.55 1.67 39.08
CA PRO A 147 22.89 0.82 40.21
C PRO A 147 23.10 1.65 41.47
N LEU A 148 22.55 1.21 42.60
CA LEU A 148 22.73 1.89 43.91
C LEU A 148 24.18 1.89 44.38
N VAL A 149 25.00 1.00 43.84
CA VAL A 149 26.42 0.89 44.13
C VAL A 149 27.17 1.20 42.85
N PRO A 150 28.08 2.21 42.84
CA PRO A 150 28.88 2.50 41.67
C PRO A 150 29.65 1.25 41.23
N ALA A 151 29.50 0.84 39.98
CA ALA A 151 30.22 -0.29 39.40
C ALA A 151 31.73 -0.03 39.19
N GLY A 152 32.28 1.05 39.78
CA GLY A 152 33.61 1.59 39.52
C GLY A 152 34.57 1.58 40.71
N GLY A 153 34.44 0.63 41.64
CA GLY A 153 35.40 0.43 42.74
C GLY A 153 35.66 -1.05 42.97
N GLY A 154 36.89 -1.49 42.78
CA GLY A 154 37.28 -2.90 42.84
C GLY A 154 36.77 -3.65 44.09
N ASN A 155 36.42 -4.92 43.89
CA ASN A 155 36.35 -5.96 44.92
C ASN A 155 35.28 -5.84 46.03
N SER A 156 34.11 -5.24 45.78
CA SER A 156 33.03 -5.17 46.80
C SER A 156 31.65 -5.67 46.35
N SER A 157 31.53 -6.47 45.28
CA SER A 157 30.26 -7.14 44.92
C SER A 157 30.02 -8.47 45.66
N GLN A 158 30.51 -8.58 46.89
CA GLN A 158 29.95 -9.52 47.85
C GLN A 158 29.37 -8.67 48.97
N MET A 159 28.04 -8.62 49.06
CA MET A 159 27.38 -8.28 50.32
C MET A 159 28.17 -8.97 51.42
N LYS A 160 28.75 -8.22 52.37
CA LYS A 160 29.61 -8.78 53.42
C LYS A 160 28.88 -9.99 54.02
N ARG A 161 29.35 -11.20 53.69
CA ARG A 161 28.70 -12.41 54.18
C ARG A 161 28.76 -12.34 55.70
N ARG A 162 27.64 -12.63 56.36
CA ARG A 162 27.63 -12.68 57.83
C ARG A 162 28.70 -13.69 58.25
N PRO A 163 29.60 -13.33 59.17
CA PRO A 163 30.65 -14.24 59.62
C PRO A 163 30.00 -15.53 60.14
N THR A 164 30.43 -16.66 59.60
CA THR A 164 29.98 -17.98 60.05
C THR A 164 30.68 -18.33 61.35
N SER A 165 30.03 -19.12 62.20
CA SER A 165 30.69 -19.64 63.40
C SER A 165 31.88 -20.53 63.03
N ALA A 166 32.87 -20.64 63.92
CA ALA A 166 34.02 -21.54 63.75
C ALA A 166 33.64 -23.02 63.58
N VAL A 167 32.39 -23.37 63.89
CA VAL A 167 31.82 -24.73 63.81
C VAL A 167 30.98 -24.89 62.52
N GLY A 168 31.04 -23.93 61.60
CA GLY A 168 30.34 -23.99 60.31
C GLY A 168 28.85 -23.63 60.34
N TYR A 169 28.28 -23.35 61.53
CA TYR A 169 26.89 -22.91 61.66
C TYR A 169 26.71 -21.40 61.46
N LYS A 170 25.49 -20.98 61.09
CA LYS A 170 25.09 -19.56 60.92
C LYS A 170 25.21 -18.69 62.18
N ARG A 171 25.33 -19.31 63.36
CA ARG A 171 25.52 -18.68 64.67
C ARG A 171 26.41 -19.55 65.58
N PRO A 172 27.14 -19.00 66.54
CA PRO A 172 27.87 -19.81 67.52
C PRO A 172 26.91 -20.62 68.39
N ILE A 173 27.22 -21.90 68.60
CA ILE A 173 26.46 -22.82 69.45
C ILE A 173 27.37 -23.37 70.55
N SER A 174 26.82 -23.65 71.73
CA SER A 174 27.57 -24.26 72.84
C SER A 174 27.93 -25.72 72.53
N GLN A 175 28.98 -26.23 73.20
CA GLN A 175 29.37 -27.63 73.08
C GLN A 175 28.24 -28.57 73.51
N TYR A 176 27.51 -28.22 74.56
CA TYR A 176 26.33 -28.96 75.02
C TYR A 176 25.24 -29.06 73.95
N ALA A 177 24.89 -27.94 73.29
CA ALA A 177 23.90 -27.93 72.21
C ALA A 177 24.31 -28.82 71.04
N ARG A 178 25.62 -28.89 70.74
CA ARG A 178 26.17 -29.74 69.67
C ARG A 178 26.00 -31.23 69.98
N VAL A 179 26.33 -31.64 71.20
CA VAL A 179 26.17 -33.04 71.64
C VAL A 179 24.69 -33.42 71.69
N ALA A 180 23.83 -32.53 72.20
CA ALA A 180 22.39 -32.75 72.25
C ALA A 180 21.76 -32.93 70.85
N MET A 181 22.22 -32.16 69.84
CA MET A 181 21.80 -32.36 68.46
C MET A 181 22.24 -33.70 67.86
N ALA A 182 23.44 -34.19 68.22
CA ALA A 182 23.95 -35.48 67.75
C ALA A 182 23.24 -36.67 68.41
N MET A 183 22.75 -36.50 69.65
CA MET A 183 22.07 -37.53 70.42
C MET A 183 20.54 -37.55 70.22
N GLY A 184 19.97 -36.57 69.53
CA GLY A 184 18.55 -36.55 69.22
C GLY A 184 18.07 -35.23 68.62
N SER A 185 16.92 -35.27 67.94
CA SER A 185 16.36 -34.13 67.20
C SER A 185 15.60 -33.14 68.10
N HIS A 186 16.17 -32.72 69.24
CA HIS A 186 15.52 -31.73 70.10
C HIS A 186 15.51 -30.34 69.43
N PRO A 187 14.32 -29.75 69.12
CA PRO A 187 14.23 -28.47 68.41
C PRO A 187 14.92 -27.31 69.13
N ARG A 188 15.05 -27.41 70.47
CA ARG A 188 15.68 -26.42 71.34
C ARG A 188 17.14 -26.13 71.01
N TYR A 189 17.90 -27.14 70.58
CA TYR A 189 19.36 -27.02 70.42
C TYR A 189 19.81 -26.80 68.98
N ARG A 190 18.88 -26.54 68.05
CA ARG A 190 19.19 -26.39 66.62
C ARG A 190 19.98 -25.12 66.31
N ALA A 191 20.87 -25.24 65.34
CA ALA A 191 21.64 -24.09 64.82
C ALA A 191 20.79 -23.12 63.98
N GLU A 192 19.67 -23.60 63.43
CA GLU A 192 18.76 -22.82 62.59
C GLU A 192 17.40 -22.64 63.29
N ASN A 193 16.72 -21.53 63.02
CA ASN A 193 15.36 -21.26 63.51
C ASN A 193 14.31 -21.87 62.57
N ILE A 194 14.49 -23.14 62.21
CA ILE A 194 13.59 -23.87 61.32
C ILE A 194 13.13 -25.13 62.04
N MET A 195 11.82 -25.25 62.21
CA MET A 195 11.16 -26.46 62.70
C MET A 195 11.01 -27.42 61.53
N PHE A 196 11.60 -28.61 61.62
CA PHE A 196 11.28 -29.68 60.68
C PHE A 196 10.07 -30.40 61.25
N LEU A 197 8.89 -30.06 60.75
CA LEU A 197 7.64 -30.74 61.04
C LEU A 197 7.48 -31.86 60.01
N GLU A 198 7.09 -33.05 60.46
CA GLU A 198 6.58 -34.07 59.56
C GLU A 198 5.23 -33.56 59.03
N LEU A 199 5.16 -33.24 57.74
CA LEU A 199 3.93 -32.79 57.11
C LEU A 199 3.05 -34.02 56.88
N ASP A 200 1.92 -34.09 57.58
CA ASP A 200 0.84 -35.01 57.18
C ASP A 200 0.29 -34.53 55.83
N ILE A 201 0.60 -35.30 54.78
CA ILE A 201 0.12 -35.03 53.42
C ILE A 201 -1.36 -35.43 53.41
N SER A 202 -2.24 -34.49 53.74
CA SER A 202 -3.67 -34.68 53.46
C SER A 202 -3.86 -34.70 51.93
N PRO A 203 -4.64 -35.65 51.37
CA PRO A 203 -4.88 -35.69 49.94
C PRO A 203 -5.46 -34.36 49.44
N PRO A 204 -5.08 -33.89 48.24
CA PRO A 204 -5.47 -32.59 47.73
C PRO A 204 -7.00 -32.50 47.65
N ALA A 205 -7.58 -31.48 48.29
CA ALA A 205 -8.98 -31.12 48.11
C ALA A 205 -9.14 -30.50 46.71
N VAL A 206 -9.49 -31.32 45.73
CA VAL A 206 -9.86 -30.85 44.40
C VAL A 206 -11.31 -30.37 44.50
N PHE A 207 -11.52 -29.05 44.54
CA PHE A 207 -12.83 -28.46 44.27
C PHE A 207 -12.88 -28.13 42.77
N GLU A 208 -13.70 -28.87 42.01
CA GLU A 208 -14.08 -28.47 40.66
C GLU A 208 -14.98 -27.24 40.76
N PHE A 209 -14.43 -26.09 40.35
CA PHE A 209 -15.18 -24.85 40.24
C PHE A 209 -15.79 -24.79 38.83
N GLU A 210 -17.02 -25.28 38.68
CA GLU A 210 -17.78 -25.10 37.45
C GLU A 210 -18.23 -23.64 37.35
N ILE A 211 -17.53 -22.85 36.53
CA ILE A 211 -18.05 -21.57 36.03
C ILE A 211 -19.17 -21.94 35.07
N SER A 212 -20.41 -21.89 35.55
CA SER A 212 -21.59 -21.82 34.69
C SER A 212 -21.48 -20.55 33.85
N GLY A 213 -21.01 -20.69 32.61
CA GLY A 213 -20.94 -19.61 31.64
C GLY A 213 -22.34 -19.16 31.27
N ASP A 214 -22.81 -18.11 31.94
CA ASP A 214 -24.05 -17.44 31.58
C ASP A 214 -23.83 -16.71 30.25
N GLN A 215 -24.65 -17.04 29.25
CA GLN A 215 -24.58 -16.52 27.88
C GLN A 215 -25.12 -15.08 27.83
N ALA A 216 -24.41 -14.13 28.41
CA ALA A 216 -24.80 -12.72 28.32
C ALA A 216 -23.58 -11.82 28.51
N GLU A 217 -22.68 -11.81 27.52
CA GLU A 217 -21.93 -10.63 27.05
C GLU A 217 -20.92 -11.10 25.99
N GLN A 218 -21.40 -11.26 24.75
CA GLN A 218 -20.53 -11.48 23.60
C GLN A 218 -20.01 -10.13 23.09
N ASP A 219 -18.75 -9.84 23.41
CA ASP A 219 -18.02 -8.68 22.89
C ASP A 219 -17.83 -8.85 21.36
N PRO A 220 -18.30 -7.92 20.50
CA PRO A 220 -18.21 -8.03 19.05
C PRO A 220 -16.76 -8.15 18.53
N ARG A 221 -15.75 -7.74 19.32
CA ARG A 221 -14.33 -7.92 18.98
C ARG A 221 -13.87 -9.37 19.08
N ALA A 222 -14.39 -10.14 20.04
CA ALA A 222 -14.05 -11.55 20.20
C ALA A 222 -14.56 -12.39 19.01
N MET A 223 -15.75 -12.06 18.50
CA MET A 223 -16.36 -12.71 17.33
C MET A 223 -15.56 -12.47 16.03
N HIS A 224 -14.94 -11.29 15.90
CA HIS A 224 -14.10 -10.99 14.74
C HIS A 224 -12.79 -11.79 14.77
N LEU A 225 -12.15 -11.87 15.94
CA LEU A 225 -10.93 -12.64 16.13
C LEU A 225 -11.17 -14.14 15.92
N GLU A 226 -12.27 -14.68 16.44
CA GLU A 226 -12.64 -16.09 16.23
C GLU A 226 -12.93 -16.39 14.76
N ARG A 227 -13.55 -15.45 14.03
CA ARG A 227 -13.80 -15.58 12.59
C ARG A 227 -12.49 -15.56 11.78
N LEU A 228 -11.52 -14.74 12.16
CA LEU A 228 -10.20 -14.70 11.54
C LEU A 228 -9.42 -16.00 11.80
N MET A 229 -9.42 -16.50 13.03
CA MET A 229 -8.75 -17.76 13.37
C MET A 229 -9.35 -18.98 12.66
N ARG A 230 -10.67 -18.99 12.43
CA ARG A 230 -11.34 -20.05 11.65
C ARG A 230 -11.02 -19.98 10.15
N LEU A 231 -10.68 -18.80 9.62
CA LEU A 231 -10.25 -18.64 8.23
C LEU A 231 -8.80 -19.10 8.03
N ASP A 232 -7.92 -18.87 9.01
CA ASP A 232 -6.55 -19.37 8.99
C ASP A 232 -6.46 -20.90 9.04
N SER A 233 -7.34 -21.57 9.81
CA SER A 233 -7.34 -23.05 9.86
C SER A 233 -7.81 -23.72 8.57
N LEU A 234 -8.51 -22.99 7.68
CA LEU A 234 -8.92 -23.49 6.36
C LEU A 234 -7.82 -23.33 5.31
N LEU A 235 -6.78 -22.53 5.57
CA LEU A 235 -5.64 -22.32 4.65
C LEU A 235 -4.46 -23.26 4.94
N GLU A 236 -4.37 -23.87 6.12
CA GLU A 236 -3.36 -24.91 6.40
C GLU A 236 -3.77 -26.28 5.84
N ARG A 237 -3.35 -26.55 4.60
CA ARG A 237 -3.30 -27.93 4.06
C ARG A 237 -2.25 -28.74 4.84
N PRO A 238 -2.56 -29.96 5.32
CA PRO A 238 -1.58 -30.78 6.02
C PRO A 238 -0.52 -31.32 5.04
N ALA A 239 0.72 -30.88 5.21
CA ALA A 239 1.89 -31.47 4.55
C ALA A 239 2.12 -32.89 5.11
N ALA A 240 1.60 -33.89 4.41
CA ALA A 240 1.82 -35.29 4.74
C ALA A 240 3.29 -35.67 4.57
N SER A 241 3.86 -36.22 5.64
CA SER A 241 5.20 -36.77 5.73
C SER A 241 5.37 -38.02 4.84
N ARG A 242 6.38 -38.01 3.97
CA ARG A 242 6.96 -39.24 3.39
C ARG A 242 8.47 -39.15 3.39
N VAL A 243 9.09 -39.64 4.46
CA VAL A 243 10.52 -39.98 4.49
C VAL A 243 10.65 -41.45 4.11
N ARG A 244 11.04 -41.74 2.86
CA ARG A 244 11.52 -43.06 2.45
C ARG A 244 13.01 -43.17 2.83
N LYS A 245 13.33 -43.99 3.84
CA LYS A 245 14.70 -44.44 4.12
C LYS A 245 15.15 -45.38 3.00
N SER A 246 16.20 -45.01 2.26
CA SER A 246 16.96 -45.90 1.40
C SER A 246 17.91 -46.74 2.27
N ARG A 247 17.90 -48.06 2.06
CA ARG A 247 18.93 -48.99 2.54
C ARG A 247 19.90 -49.23 1.39
N SER A 248 21.18 -49.00 1.65
CA SER A 248 22.31 -49.45 0.83
C SER A 248 22.48 -50.96 0.93
N TRP A 249 22.69 -51.61 -0.21
CA TRP A 249 23.65 -52.69 -0.49
C TRP A 249 23.95 -52.63 -2.00
#